data_AF-A0A933Y3D3-F1
#
_entry.id   AF-A0A933Y3D3-F1
#
_cell.length_a   1.000
_cell.length_b   1.000
_cell.length_c   1.000
_cell.angle_alpha   90.00
_cell.angle_beta   90.00
_cell.angle_gamma   90.00
#
_symmetry.space_group_name_H-M   'P 1'
#
loop_
_entity.id
_entity.type
_entity.pdbx_description
1 polymer ?
#
loop_
_entity_poly.entity_id
_entity_poly.type
_entity_poly.pdbx_seq_one_letter_code
_entity_poly.pdbx_strand_id
1 'polypeptide(L)'
;MRRFLLRLTPFFILVLFTSFPFSKVAAYSVLLDEYGRMVLMGDGRQVLGEQFIGRSEAQGQPAGSGGGAFGGSGGGGGQQLRQPSQQQQQQQIMQQRPLEQYSEKVSGLKQVQQFQGKPIESSSEMQKKVQEMTRENGKQDQEFSREIGKQSQETVGEAGKKQQEVNREAEKNKREMMRIGVQNGELRVQPSQGGASGGFGQMGQNVESVRIRESAEKDEVEIRAAGNEIEMNQNNIRTRTRFPLSVNDKNEITVTTPKGTQTVTVLPEEAVKEAFRRGAMTSFGSMGQSGKQIEPGGNGDKDQIQQSNAEQVELVDENGQLEYKVEGMKESKLFGFFPVASQVETHISAETGAVTSVSQPWYFSNFGFLFR
;
A
#
# COMPACT_ATOMS: atom_id res chain seq x y z
N MET A 1 24.68 -39.48 42.23
CA MET A 1 25.36 -38.37 42.94
C MET A 1 26.41 -37.71 42.04
N ARG A 2 26.04 -36.68 41.27
CA ARG A 2 26.97 -35.66 40.74
C ARG A 2 26.20 -34.33 40.71
N ARG A 3 26.52 -33.45 41.65
CA ARG A 3 25.92 -32.12 41.78
C ARG A 3 26.57 -31.20 40.76
N PHE A 4 25.80 -30.72 39.80
CA PHE A 4 26.20 -29.72 38.81
C PHE A 4 25.90 -28.34 39.41
N LEU A 5 26.92 -27.71 39.98
CA LEU A 5 26.85 -26.35 40.53
C LEU A 5 27.09 -25.35 39.40
N LEU A 6 26.00 -24.84 38.80
CA LEU A 6 26.08 -23.64 37.96
C LEU A 6 26.27 -22.42 38.88
N ARG A 7 27.46 -21.82 38.85
CA ARG A 7 27.70 -20.49 39.41
C ARG A 7 27.07 -19.46 38.46
N LEU A 8 25.91 -18.94 38.85
CA LEU A 8 25.38 -17.69 38.32
C LEU A 8 26.19 -16.54 38.94
N THR A 9 27.11 -15.95 38.19
CA THR A 9 27.70 -14.65 38.52
C THR A 9 26.70 -13.55 38.18
N PRO A 10 26.24 -12.74 39.14
CA PRO A 10 25.42 -11.58 38.84
C PRO A 10 26.31 -10.48 38.24
N PHE A 11 26.15 -10.22 36.94
CA PHE A 11 26.63 -8.97 36.33
C PHE A 11 25.72 -7.83 36.79
N PHE A 12 26.04 -7.24 37.94
CA PHE A 12 25.51 -5.94 38.35
C PHE A 12 26.29 -4.87 37.59
N ILE A 13 25.72 -4.35 36.49
CA ILE A 13 26.22 -3.10 35.89
C ILE A 13 25.61 -1.96 36.70
N LEU A 14 26.39 -1.45 37.65
CA LEU A 14 26.04 -0.31 38.48
C LEU A 14 26.42 0.98 37.72
N VAL A 15 25.46 1.58 37.00
CA VAL A 15 25.64 2.90 36.40
C VAL A 15 25.40 3.95 37.49
N LEU A 16 26.48 4.40 38.13
CA LEU A 16 26.46 5.52 39.07
C LEU A 16 26.31 6.84 38.29
N PHE A 17 25.09 7.36 38.20
CA PHE A 17 24.87 8.77 37.87
C PHE A 17 25.16 9.62 39.11
N THR A 18 26.42 10.04 39.27
CA THR A 18 26.74 11.09 40.22
C THR A 18 26.22 12.42 39.67
N SER A 19 25.17 12.93 40.30
CA SER A 19 24.66 14.30 40.13
C SER A 19 25.77 15.30 40.45
N PHE A 20 26.35 15.89 39.40
CA PHE A 20 27.22 17.06 39.50
C PHE A 20 26.58 18.22 38.75
N PRO A 21 26.38 19.39 39.39
CA PRO A 21 25.92 20.59 38.71
C PRO A 21 27.13 21.28 38.08
N PHE A 22 27.40 21.03 36.79
CA PHE A 22 28.37 21.82 36.04
C PHE A 22 27.80 22.28 34.69
N SER A 23 27.73 23.60 34.59
CA SER A 23 27.57 24.40 33.38
C SER A 23 28.63 24.01 32.35
N LYS A 24 28.21 23.82 31.10
CA LYS A 24 28.98 23.43 29.89
C LYS A 24 29.20 21.92 29.75
N VAL A 25 28.25 21.27 29.09
CA VAL A 25 28.38 19.89 28.59
C VAL A 25 29.14 19.95 27.26
N ALA A 26 30.37 19.45 27.24
CA ALA A 26 31.03 19.06 25.99
C ALA A 26 30.44 17.71 25.57
N ALA A 27 29.85 17.65 24.37
CA ALA A 27 29.38 16.40 23.80
C ALA A 27 30.59 15.60 23.30
N TYR A 28 30.69 14.34 23.72
CA TYR A 28 31.65 13.39 23.17
C TYR A 28 30.85 12.27 22.53
N SER A 29 31.19 11.93 21.29
CA SER A 29 30.71 10.71 20.64
C SER A 29 31.79 9.65 20.80
N VAL A 30 31.38 8.48 21.29
CA VAL A 30 32.23 7.29 21.38
C VAL A 30 31.79 6.37 20.25
N LEU A 31 32.69 6.12 19.30
CA LEU A 31 32.48 5.15 18.23
C LEU A 31 33.39 3.95 18.46
N LEU A 32 32.86 2.76 18.20
CA LEU A 32 33.62 1.53 18.13
C LEU A 32 34.05 1.36 16.67
N ASP A 33 35.36 1.20 16.44
CA ASP A 33 35.85 0.81 15.12
C ASP A 33 35.51 -0.66 14.81
N GLU A 34 35.79 -1.08 13.58
CA GLU A 34 35.61 -2.47 13.12
C GLU A 34 36.44 -3.51 13.89
N TYR A 35 37.35 -3.08 14.78
CA TYR A 35 38.16 -3.92 15.67
C TYR A 35 37.75 -3.81 17.15
N GLY A 36 36.62 -3.14 17.45
CA GLY A 36 36.11 -2.99 18.81
C GLY A 36 36.93 -2.04 19.69
N ARG A 37 37.75 -1.16 19.11
CA ARG A 37 38.48 -0.14 19.88
C ARG A 37 37.61 1.09 20.03
N MET A 38 37.60 1.64 21.25
CA MET A 38 36.90 2.88 21.54
C MET A 38 37.70 4.07 21.02
N VAL A 39 37.12 4.84 20.11
CA VAL A 39 37.67 6.11 19.64
C VAL A 39 36.79 7.24 20.16
N LEU A 40 37.37 8.13 20.97
CA LEU A 40 36.72 9.35 21.43
C LEU A 40 36.94 10.46 20.41
N MET A 41 35.86 10.98 19.82
CA MET A 41 35.90 12.21 19.04
C MET A 41 35.34 13.36 19.88
N GLY A 42 36.16 14.39 20.08
CA GLY A 42 35.75 15.67 20.69
C GLY A 42 35.73 16.76 19.61
N ASP A 43 34.77 17.68 19.73
CA ASP A 43 34.55 18.75 18.75
C ASP A 43 35.81 19.62 18.55
N GLY A 44 36.44 19.48 17.38
CA GLY A 44 37.12 20.61 16.73
C GLY A 44 38.65 20.73 16.83
N ARG A 45 39.39 19.74 17.32
CA ARG A 45 40.86 19.69 17.12
C ARG A 45 41.35 18.27 16.85
N GLN A 46 41.62 17.97 15.58
CA GLN A 46 42.38 16.79 15.21
C GLN A 46 43.76 16.86 15.87
N VAL A 47 44.06 15.91 16.74
CA VAL A 47 45.43 15.67 17.21
C VAL A 47 46.15 14.96 16.07
N LEU A 48 47.01 15.70 15.37
CA LEU A 48 47.93 15.20 14.35
C LEU A 48 48.80 14.09 14.94
N GLY A 49 48.54 12.85 14.53
CA GLY A 49 49.53 11.78 14.55
C GLY A 49 50.24 11.76 13.21
N GLU A 50 51.41 12.39 13.11
CA GLU A 50 52.32 12.23 11.98
C GLU A 50 52.77 10.77 11.90
N GLN A 51 52.47 10.10 10.78
CA GLN A 51 53.38 9.09 10.23
C GLN A 51 53.53 9.29 8.72
N PHE A 52 54.75 9.67 8.39
CA PHE A 52 55.33 9.82 7.07
C PHE A 52 55.46 8.49 6.29
N ILE A 53 55.60 8.67 4.97
CA ILE A 53 56.24 7.82 3.94
C ILE A 53 55.30 6.99 3.05
N GLY A 54 55.26 7.36 1.76
CA GLY A 54 54.97 6.40 0.68
C GLY A 54 54.41 6.97 -0.62
N ARG A 55 55.10 7.92 -1.25
CA ARG A 55 54.83 8.41 -2.61
C ARG A 55 55.23 7.31 -3.62
N SER A 56 54.31 6.86 -4.46
CA SER A 56 54.67 6.27 -5.76
C SER A 56 53.66 6.70 -6.81
N GLU A 57 54.17 7.52 -7.73
CA GLU A 57 53.54 7.92 -8.98
C GLU A 57 53.57 6.73 -9.95
N ALA A 58 52.44 6.39 -10.56
CA ALA A 58 52.40 5.55 -11.75
C ALA A 58 51.39 6.12 -12.74
N GLN A 59 51.94 6.81 -13.74
CA GLN A 59 51.30 7.14 -15.00
C GLN A 59 50.83 5.87 -15.71
N GLY A 60 49.67 5.94 -16.38
CA GLY A 60 49.21 4.90 -17.28
C GLY A 60 47.89 5.24 -17.97
N GLN A 61 47.95 6.06 -19.03
CA GLN A 61 46.95 5.99 -20.10
C GLN A 61 47.05 4.63 -20.78
N PRO A 62 45.95 4.12 -21.35
CA PRO A 62 45.96 4.07 -22.81
C PRO A 62 44.63 4.42 -23.49
N ALA A 63 44.80 5.01 -24.66
CA ALA A 63 43.81 5.11 -25.72
C ALA A 63 43.36 3.73 -26.20
N GLY A 64 42.09 3.62 -26.59
CA GLY A 64 41.53 2.42 -27.20
C GLY A 64 40.30 2.76 -28.04
N SER A 65 40.54 3.27 -29.26
CA SER A 65 39.56 3.31 -30.34
C SER A 65 39.26 1.90 -30.83
N GLY A 66 38.00 1.51 -30.86
CA GLY A 66 37.57 0.23 -31.42
C GLY A 66 36.20 0.36 -32.08
N GLY A 67 36.20 0.73 -33.36
CA GLY A 67 35.04 0.58 -34.22
C GLY A 67 34.74 -0.90 -34.45
N GLY A 68 33.47 -1.27 -34.31
CA GLY A 68 32.97 -2.62 -34.56
C GLY A 68 31.59 -2.54 -35.19
N ALA A 69 31.57 -2.48 -36.52
CA ALA A 69 30.38 -2.75 -37.31
C ALA A 69 30.05 -4.24 -37.20
N PHE A 70 28.85 -4.58 -36.72
CA PHE A 70 28.26 -5.89 -36.94
C PHE A 70 26.78 -5.75 -37.28
N GLY A 71 26.50 -5.93 -38.58
CA GLY A 71 25.17 -6.23 -39.07
C GLY A 71 24.80 -7.67 -38.70
N GLY A 72 23.56 -7.86 -38.28
CA GLY A 72 22.98 -9.15 -37.96
C GLY A 72 21.47 -9.12 -38.20
N SER A 73 21.10 -9.26 -39.46
CA SER A 73 19.73 -9.54 -39.90
C SER A 73 19.38 -10.97 -39.52
N GLY A 74 18.66 -11.15 -38.42
CA GLY A 74 18.13 -12.44 -37.97
C GLY A 74 16.62 -12.45 -38.08
N GLY A 75 16.11 -12.89 -39.23
CA GLY A 75 14.68 -13.17 -39.43
C GLY A 75 14.26 -14.41 -38.65
N GLY A 76 13.71 -14.21 -37.45
CA GLY A 76 13.08 -15.25 -36.65
C GLY A 76 11.56 -15.23 -36.84
N GLY A 77 11.05 -16.12 -37.69
CA GLY A 77 9.63 -16.40 -37.83
C GLY A 77 9.08 -17.10 -36.59
N GLY A 78 8.70 -16.32 -35.58
CA GLY A 78 7.97 -16.79 -34.41
C GLY A 78 6.52 -17.10 -34.78
N GLN A 79 6.15 -18.37 -34.76
CA GLN A 79 4.76 -18.82 -34.87
C GLN A 79 3.97 -18.21 -33.71
N GLN A 80 3.13 -17.23 -34.01
CA GLN A 80 2.16 -16.68 -33.07
C GLN A 80 1.15 -17.77 -32.72
N LEU A 81 1.25 -18.32 -31.49
CA LEU A 81 0.16 -19.04 -30.88
C LEU A 81 -1.04 -18.10 -30.80
N ARG A 82 -2.02 -18.32 -31.68
CA ARG A 82 -3.31 -17.63 -31.68
C ARG A 82 -4.00 -17.90 -30.34
N GLN A 83 -4.07 -16.89 -29.48
CA GLN A 83 -4.95 -16.93 -28.32
C GLN A 83 -6.41 -17.03 -28.81
N PRO A 84 -7.23 -17.91 -28.23
CA PRO A 84 -8.64 -18.00 -28.55
C PRO A 84 -9.31 -16.65 -28.25
N SER A 85 -10.16 -16.19 -29.18
CA SER A 85 -10.89 -14.94 -29.02
C SER A 85 -11.76 -15.00 -27.75
N GLN A 86 -11.88 -13.87 -27.03
CA GLN A 86 -12.69 -13.76 -25.80
C GLN A 86 -14.14 -14.26 -25.97
N GLN A 87 -14.67 -14.25 -27.19
CA GLN A 87 -15.97 -14.83 -27.52
C GLN A 87 -16.04 -16.34 -27.30
N GLN A 88 -14.96 -17.10 -27.55
CA GLN A 88 -14.94 -18.55 -27.28
C GLN A 88 -14.86 -18.87 -25.78
N GLN A 89 -14.19 -18.04 -24.98
CA GLN A 89 -14.16 -18.23 -23.52
C GLN A 89 -15.54 -18.01 -22.88
N GLN A 90 -16.33 -17.04 -23.35
CA GLN A 90 -17.69 -16.82 -22.84
C GLN A 90 -18.65 -17.97 -23.17
N GLN A 91 -18.48 -18.65 -24.30
CA GLN A 91 -19.30 -19.83 -24.63
C GLN A 91 -18.98 -21.05 -23.76
N GLN A 92 -17.73 -21.19 -23.29
CA GLN A 92 -17.35 -22.29 -22.39
C GLN A 92 -17.86 -22.10 -20.96
N ILE A 93 -17.94 -20.85 -20.48
CA ILE A 93 -18.46 -20.55 -19.12
C ILE A 93 -19.97 -20.83 -19.03
N MET A 94 -20.73 -20.71 -20.14
CA MET A 94 -22.16 -21.04 -20.13
C MET A 94 -22.45 -22.55 -20.05
N GLN A 95 -21.53 -23.41 -20.48
CA GLN A 95 -21.75 -24.87 -20.47
C GLN A 95 -21.49 -25.53 -19.11
N GLN A 96 -20.91 -24.82 -18.14
CA GLN A 96 -20.53 -25.37 -16.83
C GLN A 96 -21.42 -24.90 -15.67
N ARG A 97 -22.60 -24.32 -15.94
CA ARG A 97 -23.53 -24.01 -14.84
C ARG A 97 -24.07 -25.33 -14.23
N PRO A 98 -23.81 -25.62 -12.94
CA PRO A 98 -24.35 -26.81 -12.29
C PRO A 98 -25.87 -26.67 -12.16
N LEU A 99 -26.61 -27.69 -12.59
CA LEU A 99 -28.07 -27.81 -12.44
C LEU A 99 -28.51 -28.13 -11.00
N GLU A 100 -27.76 -27.71 -9.97
CA GLU A 100 -28.01 -28.16 -8.58
C GLU A 100 -29.18 -27.46 -7.88
N GLN A 101 -29.89 -26.53 -8.53
CA GLN A 101 -30.96 -25.77 -7.89
C GLN A 101 -32.39 -26.30 -8.08
N TYR A 102 -32.56 -27.52 -8.62
CA TYR A 102 -33.88 -28.06 -8.97
C TYR A 102 -34.30 -29.36 -8.24
N SER A 103 -33.67 -29.75 -7.11
CA SER A 103 -34.09 -30.95 -6.36
C SER A 103 -34.83 -30.71 -5.04
N GLU A 104 -35.04 -29.47 -4.58
CA GLU A 104 -35.58 -29.22 -3.23
C GLU A 104 -37.11 -29.12 -3.10
N LYS A 105 -37.89 -29.37 -4.16
CA LYS A 105 -39.37 -29.19 -4.13
C LYS A 105 -40.25 -30.42 -4.37
N VAL A 106 -39.72 -31.65 -4.26
CA VAL A 106 -40.54 -32.88 -4.47
C VAL A 106 -40.46 -33.90 -3.32
N SER A 107 -39.94 -33.55 -2.14
CA SER A 107 -39.86 -34.48 -1.00
C SER A 107 -41.10 -34.53 -0.08
N GLY A 108 -42.17 -33.78 -0.38
CA GLY A 108 -43.35 -33.65 0.49
C GLY A 108 -44.49 -34.67 0.33
N LEU A 109 -44.34 -35.75 -0.46
CA LEU A 109 -45.45 -36.65 -0.81
C LEU A 109 -45.18 -38.15 -0.53
N LYS A 110 -44.58 -38.47 0.61
CA LYS A 110 -44.52 -39.85 1.12
C LYS A 110 -45.03 -39.97 2.55
N GLN A 111 -46.32 -39.72 2.76
CA GLN A 111 -46.99 -40.17 3.98
C GLN A 111 -48.49 -40.39 3.78
N VAL A 112 -48.85 -41.39 2.97
CA VAL A 112 -50.19 -42.01 3.03
C VAL A 112 -50.05 -43.51 2.75
N GLN A 113 -49.88 -44.30 3.81
CA GLN A 113 -50.10 -45.74 3.72
C GLN A 113 -50.55 -46.26 5.08
N GLN A 114 -51.87 -46.25 5.30
CA GLN A 114 -52.64 -47.25 6.07
C GLN A 114 -54.10 -46.79 6.14
N PHE A 115 -54.87 -47.17 5.12
CA PHE A 115 -56.33 -47.30 5.23
C PHE A 115 -56.71 -48.65 4.64
N GLN A 116 -57.01 -49.60 5.53
CA GLN A 116 -57.62 -50.87 5.18
C GLN A 116 -59.14 -50.69 5.11
N GLY A 117 -59.73 -51.20 4.02
CA GLY A 117 -61.07 -51.78 4.03
C GLY A 117 -62.25 -50.86 3.71
N LYS A 118 -62.49 -50.60 2.42
CA LYS A 118 -63.85 -50.53 1.84
C LYS A 118 -63.84 -51.04 0.39
N PRO A 119 -64.87 -51.78 -0.07
CA PRO A 119 -64.95 -52.30 -1.42
C PRO A 119 -65.07 -51.16 -2.44
N ILE A 120 -64.29 -51.30 -3.51
CA ILE A 120 -64.17 -50.36 -4.64
C ILE A 120 -65.45 -50.44 -5.46
N GLU A 121 -66.29 -49.41 -5.39
CA GLU A 121 -67.28 -49.14 -6.42
C GLU A 121 -66.59 -48.55 -7.66
N SER A 122 -66.90 -49.15 -8.81
CA SER A 122 -66.78 -48.62 -10.17
C SER A 122 -65.43 -47.99 -10.59
N SER A 123 -64.54 -48.86 -11.09
CA SER A 123 -63.32 -48.53 -11.85
C SER A 123 -63.53 -47.56 -13.04
N SER A 124 -64.77 -47.44 -13.55
CA SER A 124 -65.05 -46.59 -14.73
C SER A 124 -65.14 -45.08 -14.42
N GLU A 125 -65.59 -44.70 -13.22
CA GLU A 125 -65.66 -43.28 -12.83
C GLU A 125 -64.28 -42.72 -12.47
N MET A 126 -63.43 -43.56 -11.89
CA MET A 126 -62.06 -43.18 -11.55
C MET A 126 -61.20 -42.94 -12.81
N GLN A 127 -61.37 -43.73 -13.87
CA GLN A 127 -60.68 -43.51 -15.14
C GLN A 127 -61.12 -42.20 -15.82
N LYS A 128 -62.41 -41.86 -15.77
CA LYS A 128 -62.93 -40.60 -16.32
C LYS A 128 -62.39 -39.39 -15.57
N LYS A 129 -62.35 -39.46 -14.24
CA LYS A 129 -61.82 -38.40 -13.38
C LYS A 129 -60.31 -38.20 -13.54
N VAL A 130 -59.54 -39.27 -13.75
CA VAL A 130 -58.10 -39.18 -14.06
C VAL A 130 -57.85 -38.56 -15.44
N GLN A 131 -58.64 -38.92 -16.46
CA GLN A 131 -58.52 -38.32 -17.79
C GLN A 131 -58.85 -36.83 -17.82
N GLU A 132 -59.84 -36.40 -17.04
CA GLU A 132 -60.24 -34.99 -16.93
C GLU A 132 -59.16 -34.16 -16.20
N MET A 133 -58.62 -34.69 -15.10
CA MET A 133 -57.52 -34.07 -14.36
C MET A 133 -56.23 -33.96 -15.20
N THR A 134 -55.97 -34.91 -16.10
CA THR A 134 -54.81 -34.87 -17.01
C THR A 134 -54.98 -33.82 -18.11
N ARG A 135 -56.22 -33.53 -18.54
CA ARG A 135 -56.51 -32.48 -19.54
C ARG A 135 -56.47 -31.07 -18.95
N GLU A 136 -56.80 -30.90 -17.68
CA GLU A 136 -56.73 -29.61 -17.01
C GLU A 136 -55.28 -29.19 -16.72
N ASN A 137 -54.44 -30.11 -16.22
CA ASN A 137 -53.02 -29.83 -15.98
C ASN A 137 -52.24 -29.49 -17.25
N GLY A 138 -52.55 -30.15 -18.37
CA GLY A 138 -51.89 -29.87 -19.66
C GLY A 138 -52.15 -28.46 -20.22
N LYS A 139 -53.25 -27.81 -19.83
CA LYS A 139 -53.53 -26.41 -20.22
C LYS A 139 -52.81 -25.42 -19.31
N GLN A 140 -52.70 -25.70 -18.01
CA GLN A 140 -51.95 -24.88 -17.07
C GLN A 140 -50.44 -24.85 -17.38
N ASP A 141 -49.85 -25.99 -17.74
CA ASP A 141 -48.41 -26.05 -18.09
C ASP A 141 -48.08 -25.26 -19.37
N GLN A 142 -49.06 -25.13 -20.29
CA GLN A 142 -48.89 -24.40 -21.54
C GLN A 142 -49.02 -22.89 -21.37
N GLU A 143 -49.88 -22.40 -20.47
CA GLU A 143 -49.93 -20.99 -20.09
C GLU A 143 -48.72 -20.58 -19.26
N PHE A 144 -48.30 -21.40 -18.29
CA PHE A 144 -47.13 -21.13 -17.46
C PHE A 144 -45.83 -21.05 -18.29
N SER A 145 -45.67 -21.93 -19.29
CA SER A 145 -44.53 -21.87 -20.22
C SER A 145 -44.52 -20.62 -21.10
N ARG A 146 -45.70 -20.09 -21.47
CA ARG A 146 -45.81 -18.83 -22.24
C ARG A 146 -45.52 -17.60 -21.39
N GLU A 147 -45.86 -17.64 -20.11
CA GLU A 147 -45.62 -16.53 -19.18
C GLU A 147 -44.14 -16.45 -18.77
N ILE A 148 -43.50 -17.59 -18.48
CA ILE A 148 -42.04 -17.66 -18.24
C ILE A 148 -41.26 -17.20 -19.47
N GLY A 149 -41.67 -17.60 -20.68
CA GLY A 149 -41.00 -17.20 -21.92
C GLY A 149 -41.01 -15.67 -22.15
N LYS A 150 -42.10 -14.99 -21.77
CA LYS A 150 -42.22 -13.52 -21.88
C LYS A 150 -41.41 -12.80 -20.81
N GLN A 151 -41.48 -13.25 -19.54
CA GLN A 151 -40.68 -12.67 -18.45
C GLN A 151 -39.16 -12.85 -18.65
N SER A 152 -38.74 -13.96 -19.27
CA SER A 152 -37.32 -14.26 -19.53
C SER A 152 -36.74 -13.38 -20.65
N GLN A 153 -37.56 -12.91 -21.60
CA GLN A 153 -37.08 -12.03 -22.68
C GLN A 153 -36.94 -10.57 -22.23
N GLU A 154 -37.80 -10.07 -21.34
CA GLU A 154 -37.65 -8.71 -20.79
C GLU A 154 -36.45 -8.60 -19.84
N THR A 155 -36.22 -9.59 -18.99
CA THR A 155 -35.10 -9.58 -18.03
C THR A 155 -33.72 -9.70 -18.70
N VAL A 156 -33.60 -10.46 -19.80
CA VAL A 156 -32.33 -10.57 -20.55
C VAL A 156 -32.02 -9.29 -21.35
N GLY A 157 -33.05 -8.61 -21.87
CA GLY A 157 -32.89 -7.35 -22.59
C GLY A 157 -32.43 -6.19 -21.71
N GLU A 158 -32.91 -6.13 -20.46
CA GLU A 158 -32.54 -5.07 -19.51
C GLU A 158 -31.14 -5.29 -18.91
N ALA A 159 -30.76 -6.54 -18.65
CA ALA A 159 -29.42 -6.88 -18.15
C ALA A 159 -28.32 -6.57 -19.18
N GLY A 160 -28.56 -6.83 -20.46
CA GLY A 160 -27.61 -6.50 -21.54
C GLY A 160 -27.37 -5.00 -21.71
N LYS A 161 -28.42 -4.18 -21.56
CA LYS A 161 -28.30 -2.71 -21.63
C LYS A 161 -27.54 -2.14 -20.43
N LYS A 162 -27.83 -2.61 -19.22
CA LYS A 162 -27.10 -2.19 -18.00
C LYS A 162 -25.61 -2.55 -18.09
N GLN A 163 -25.27 -3.73 -18.63
CA GLN A 163 -23.87 -4.14 -18.77
C GLN A 163 -23.12 -3.34 -19.85
N GLN A 164 -23.79 -2.93 -20.93
CA GLN A 164 -23.20 -2.07 -21.95
C GLN A 164 -22.98 -0.63 -21.44
N GLU A 165 -23.87 -0.12 -20.60
CA GLU A 165 -23.74 1.20 -19.97
C GLU A 165 -22.60 1.24 -18.94
N VAL A 166 -22.51 0.23 -18.06
CA VAL A 166 -21.40 0.09 -17.10
C VAL A 166 -20.03 0.00 -17.82
N ASN A 167 -19.96 -0.71 -18.94
CA ASN A 167 -18.71 -0.78 -19.72
C ASN A 167 -18.36 0.56 -20.39
N ARG A 168 -19.34 1.32 -20.89
CA ARG A 168 -19.09 2.65 -21.46
C ARG A 168 -18.62 3.64 -20.41
N GLU A 169 -19.18 3.58 -19.21
CA GLU A 169 -18.77 4.45 -18.10
C GLU A 169 -17.37 4.10 -17.59
N ALA A 170 -17.03 2.80 -17.49
CA ALA A 170 -15.69 2.35 -17.17
C ALA A 170 -14.64 2.74 -18.23
N GLU A 171 -15.00 2.73 -19.52
CA GLU A 171 -14.11 3.22 -20.59
C GLU A 171 -13.94 4.74 -20.61
N LYS A 172 -14.98 5.49 -20.25
CA LYS A 172 -14.91 6.96 -20.15
C LYS A 172 -13.97 7.37 -19.01
N ASN A 173 -14.13 6.78 -17.82
CA ASN A 173 -13.27 7.05 -16.66
C ASN A 173 -11.80 6.66 -16.91
N LYS A 174 -11.54 5.66 -17.77
CA LYS A 174 -10.17 5.27 -18.12
C LYS A 174 -9.39 6.33 -18.89
N ARG A 175 -10.05 7.24 -19.60
CA ARG A 175 -9.38 8.21 -20.50
C ARG A 175 -8.84 9.45 -19.78
N GLU A 176 -9.18 9.63 -18.50
CA GLU A 176 -8.92 10.87 -17.77
C GLU A 176 -7.86 10.73 -16.67
N MET A 177 -7.33 9.53 -16.44
CA MET A 177 -6.27 9.34 -15.44
C MET A 177 -4.92 9.85 -15.96
N MET A 178 -4.26 10.71 -15.17
CA MET A 178 -2.88 11.12 -15.40
C MET A 178 -1.94 10.25 -14.58
N ARG A 179 -1.04 9.51 -15.23
CA ARG A 179 0.04 8.74 -14.58
C ARG A 179 1.22 9.64 -14.32
N ILE A 180 1.72 9.61 -13.09
CA ILE A 180 2.88 10.36 -12.61
C ILE A 180 3.93 9.33 -12.17
N GLY A 181 5.13 9.43 -12.70
CA GLY A 181 6.23 8.54 -12.34
C GLY A 181 7.57 9.22 -12.50
N VAL A 182 8.62 8.52 -12.08
CA VAL A 182 9.99 9.03 -12.19
C VAL A 182 10.78 8.15 -13.14
N GLN A 183 11.46 8.78 -14.09
CA GLN A 183 12.35 8.11 -15.03
C GLN A 183 13.62 8.94 -15.20
N ASN A 184 14.77 8.33 -14.95
CA ASN A 184 16.09 9.00 -15.02
C ASN A 184 16.20 10.23 -14.10
N GLY A 185 15.57 10.21 -12.92
CA GLY A 185 15.60 11.36 -12.01
C GLY A 185 14.58 12.45 -12.31
N GLU A 186 13.80 12.33 -13.38
CA GLU A 186 12.86 13.35 -13.84
C GLU A 186 11.42 12.90 -13.64
N LEU A 187 10.53 13.84 -13.25
CA LEU A 187 9.10 13.56 -13.13
C LEU A 187 8.48 13.52 -14.53
N ARG A 188 7.80 12.43 -14.84
CA ARG A 188 7.11 12.19 -16.11
C ARG A 188 5.62 12.09 -15.88
N VAL A 189 4.85 12.85 -16.67
CA VAL A 189 3.39 12.80 -16.66
C VAL A 189 2.89 12.26 -17.99
N GLN A 190 2.01 11.25 -17.95
CA GLN A 190 1.41 10.63 -19.12
C GLN A 190 -0.10 10.43 -18.96
N PRO A 191 -0.92 10.82 -19.95
CA PRO A 191 -2.33 10.45 -19.95
C PRO A 191 -2.46 8.92 -20.10
N SER A 192 -3.27 8.29 -19.26
CA SER A 192 -3.53 6.85 -19.27
C SER A 192 -4.47 6.49 -20.43
N GLN A 193 -4.00 6.50 -21.67
CA GLN A 193 -4.81 6.09 -22.81
C GLN A 193 -4.96 4.56 -22.88
N GLY A 194 -5.96 4.00 -22.18
CA GLY A 194 -6.77 2.82 -22.57
C GLY A 194 -6.11 1.49 -22.97
N GLY A 195 -4.79 1.34 -23.00
CA GLY A 195 -4.10 0.14 -23.47
C GLY A 195 -3.08 -0.37 -22.44
N ALA A 196 -3.21 -1.66 -22.10
CA ALA A 196 -2.37 -2.50 -21.24
C ALA A 196 -1.04 -1.88 -20.75
N SER A 197 -0.88 -1.80 -19.40
CA SER A 197 0.31 -1.65 -18.53
C SER A 197 1.70 -1.31 -19.15
N GLY A 198 1.74 -0.53 -20.22
CA GLY A 198 2.95 -0.08 -20.87
C GLY A 198 3.65 0.91 -19.94
N GLY A 199 4.95 0.70 -19.73
CA GLY A 199 5.79 1.68 -19.04
C GLY A 199 5.70 3.06 -19.69
N PHE A 200 6.23 4.08 -19.01
CA PHE A 200 6.28 5.45 -19.51
C PHE A 200 6.85 5.46 -20.94
N GLY A 201 5.98 5.62 -21.94
CA GLY A 201 6.37 5.66 -23.35
C GLY A 201 7.11 6.96 -23.66
N GLN A 202 7.69 7.07 -24.85
CA GLN A 202 8.47 8.25 -25.27
C GLN A 202 7.67 9.58 -25.30
N MET A 203 6.35 9.56 -25.10
CA MET A 203 5.48 10.74 -25.12
C MET A 203 5.27 11.43 -23.75
N GLY A 204 5.94 10.99 -22.68
CA GLY A 204 5.81 11.64 -21.37
C GLY A 204 6.43 13.03 -21.35
N GLN A 205 5.65 14.03 -20.94
CA GLN A 205 6.17 15.37 -20.67
C GLN A 205 7.04 15.32 -19.41
N ASN A 206 8.22 15.94 -19.48
CA ASN A 206 9.06 16.19 -18.32
C ASN A 206 8.54 17.47 -17.64
N VAL A 207 8.21 17.36 -16.36
CA VAL A 207 7.74 18.47 -15.54
C VAL A 207 8.56 18.52 -14.26
N GLU A 208 8.79 19.70 -13.70
CA GLU A 208 9.54 19.83 -12.44
C GLU A 208 8.66 19.45 -11.23
N SER A 209 7.40 19.85 -11.26
CA SER A 209 6.42 19.60 -10.20
C SER A 209 4.99 19.53 -10.76
N VAL A 210 4.14 18.73 -10.15
CA VAL A 210 2.69 18.68 -10.39
C VAL A 210 1.99 19.13 -9.11
N ARG A 211 1.08 20.11 -9.21
CA ARG A 211 0.29 20.58 -8.06
C ARG A 211 -1.16 20.17 -8.22
N ILE A 212 -1.70 19.53 -7.19
CA ILE A 212 -3.09 19.09 -7.12
C ILE A 212 -3.80 19.99 -6.13
N ARG A 213 -4.85 20.67 -6.58
CA ARG A 213 -5.73 21.48 -5.73
C ARG A 213 -7.04 20.74 -5.54
N GLU A 214 -7.29 20.27 -4.32
CA GLU A 214 -8.43 19.39 -4.05
C GLU A 214 -9.74 20.17 -3.85
N SER A 215 -9.69 21.38 -3.27
CA SER A 215 -10.79 22.34 -3.20
C SER A 215 -10.28 23.68 -2.62
N ALA A 216 -11.13 24.71 -2.53
CA ALA A 216 -10.74 26.01 -1.96
C ALA A 216 -10.39 25.97 -0.46
N GLU A 217 -10.72 24.87 0.24
CA GLU A 217 -10.55 24.71 1.69
C GLU A 217 -9.51 23.63 2.04
N LYS A 218 -9.02 22.87 1.07
CA LYS A 218 -8.05 21.79 1.28
C LYS A 218 -6.66 22.24 0.87
N ASP A 219 -5.66 21.75 1.59
CA ASP A 219 -4.26 22.09 1.35
C ASP A 219 -3.76 21.59 -0.01
N GLU A 220 -2.87 22.37 -0.63
CA GLU A 220 -2.28 22.05 -1.93
C GLU A 220 -1.26 20.91 -1.78
N VAL A 221 -1.40 19.84 -2.58
CA VAL A 221 -0.43 18.73 -2.62
C VAL A 221 0.50 18.95 -3.81
N GLU A 222 1.79 19.04 -3.54
CA GLU A 222 2.82 19.21 -4.55
C GLU A 222 3.62 17.92 -4.74
N ILE A 223 3.67 17.42 -5.97
CA ILE A 223 4.37 16.20 -6.34
C ILE A 223 5.61 16.56 -7.16
N ARG A 224 6.78 16.08 -6.76
CA ARG A 224 8.07 16.32 -7.41
C ARG A 224 8.85 15.02 -7.55
N ALA A 225 9.87 15.02 -8.41
CA ALA A 225 10.87 13.95 -8.40
C ALA A 225 11.93 14.24 -7.33
N ALA A 226 12.29 13.22 -6.55
CA ALA A 226 13.38 13.24 -5.59
C ALA A 226 14.32 12.06 -5.88
N GLY A 227 15.25 12.25 -6.82
CA GLY A 227 16.08 11.14 -7.30
C GLY A 227 15.23 10.12 -8.05
N ASN A 228 15.25 8.85 -7.62
CA ASN A 228 14.46 7.78 -8.24
C ASN A 228 13.07 7.59 -7.60
N GLU A 229 12.70 8.48 -6.69
CA GLU A 229 11.44 8.42 -5.94
C GLU A 229 10.57 9.63 -6.28
N ILE A 230 9.27 9.47 -6.10
CA ILE A 230 8.31 10.55 -6.11
C ILE A 230 8.21 11.10 -4.69
N GLU A 231 8.34 12.41 -4.54
CA GLU A 231 8.13 13.12 -3.28
C GLU A 231 6.83 13.91 -3.37
N MET A 232 5.92 13.65 -2.44
CA MET A 232 4.68 14.42 -2.23
C MET A 232 4.89 15.34 -1.03
N ASN A 233 4.67 16.63 -1.19
CA ASN A 233 4.75 17.62 -0.13
C ASN A 233 3.37 18.18 0.16
N GLN A 234 2.93 18.07 1.40
CA GLN A 234 1.71 18.66 1.92
C GLN A 234 1.99 19.25 3.29
N ASN A 235 1.76 20.56 3.48
CA ASN A 235 1.96 21.23 4.77
C ASN A 235 3.34 21.00 5.42
N ASN A 236 4.40 20.96 4.61
CA ASN A 236 5.79 20.65 5.01
C ASN A 236 6.05 19.19 5.40
N ILE A 237 5.07 18.30 5.27
CA ILE A 237 5.23 16.86 5.43
C ILE A 237 5.60 16.29 4.06
N ARG A 238 6.79 15.69 3.99
CA ARG A 238 7.32 15.11 2.75
C ARG A 238 7.12 13.60 2.78
N THR A 239 6.32 13.10 1.86
CA THR A 239 6.12 11.66 1.67
C THR A 239 6.90 11.18 0.47
N ARG A 240 7.74 10.16 0.64
CA ARG A 240 8.45 9.53 -0.47
C ARG A 240 7.80 8.22 -0.86
N THR A 241 7.79 7.96 -2.16
CA THR A 241 7.36 6.67 -2.69
C THR A 241 8.10 6.33 -3.98
N ARG A 242 8.36 5.04 -4.13
CA ARG A 242 8.93 4.43 -5.34
C ARG A 242 7.86 3.90 -6.30
N PHE A 243 6.60 3.96 -5.89
CA PHE A 243 5.49 3.47 -6.70
C PHE A 243 4.97 4.58 -7.63
N PRO A 244 4.65 4.27 -8.89
CA PRO A 244 3.97 5.22 -9.76
C PRO A 244 2.64 5.67 -9.16
N LEU A 245 2.39 6.97 -9.22
CA LEU A 245 1.14 7.58 -8.81
C LEU A 245 0.24 7.81 -10.02
N SER A 246 -1.05 7.91 -9.83
CA SER A 246 -2.00 8.36 -10.85
C SER A 246 -3.11 9.17 -10.21
N VAL A 247 -3.52 10.24 -10.88
CA VAL A 247 -4.58 11.14 -10.41
C VAL A 247 -5.74 11.04 -11.38
N ASN A 248 -6.96 10.85 -10.87
CA ASN A 248 -8.17 10.85 -11.70
C ASN A 248 -8.80 12.24 -11.81
N ASP A 249 -9.90 12.33 -12.55
CA ASP A 249 -10.73 13.53 -12.74
C ASP A 249 -11.33 14.07 -11.43
N LYS A 250 -11.47 13.22 -10.42
CA LYS A 250 -11.96 13.55 -9.07
C LYS A 250 -10.84 13.97 -8.12
N ASN A 251 -9.62 14.16 -8.61
CA ASN A 251 -8.42 14.43 -7.81
C ASN A 251 -8.09 13.33 -6.78
N GLU A 252 -8.59 12.11 -6.96
CA GLU A 252 -8.21 10.97 -6.13
C GLU A 252 -6.85 10.45 -6.59
N ILE A 253 -5.96 10.24 -5.62
CA ILE A 253 -4.63 9.69 -5.87
C ILE A 253 -4.73 8.16 -5.81
N THR A 254 -4.17 7.50 -6.80
CA THR A 254 -4.06 6.04 -6.87
C THR A 254 -2.60 5.65 -7.02
N VAL A 255 -2.21 4.55 -6.40
CA VAL A 255 -0.84 4.02 -6.46
C VAL A 255 -0.86 2.67 -7.16
N THR A 256 0.05 2.47 -8.10
CA THR A 256 0.23 1.17 -8.76
C THR A 256 1.37 0.41 -8.11
N THR A 257 1.03 -0.61 -7.31
CA THR A 257 1.99 -1.54 -6.70
C THR A 257 2.09 -2.83 -7.53
N PRO A 258 3.07 -3.71 -7.26
CA PRO A 258 3.15 -5.02 -7.93
C PRO A 258 1.91 -5.91 -7.74
N LYS A 259 1.13 -5.68 -6.68
CA LYS A 259 -0.08 -6.45 -6.35
C LYS A 259 -1.36 -5.88 -6.94
N GLY A 260 -1.32 -4.65 -7.45
CA GLY A 260 -2.47 -4.02 -8.10
C GLY A 260 -2.45 -2.50 -7.95
N THR A 261 -3.55 -1.87 -8.34
CA THR A 261 -3.76 -0.43 -8.14
C THR A 261 -4.63 -0.23 -6.91
N GLN A 262 -4.20 0.65 -5.99
CA GLN A 262 -4.89 0.98 -4.74
C GLN A 262 -5.18 2.48 -4.68
N THR A 263 -6.32 2.87 -4.09
CA THR A 263 -6.71 4.28 -3.95
C THR A 263 -6.21 4.82 -2.61
N VAL A 264 -5.48 5.93 -2.64
CA VAL A 264 -5.04 6.66 -1.45
C VAL A 264 -6.17 7.59 -1.04
N THR A 265 -6.84 7.25 0.06
CA THR A 265 -7.92 8.06 0.62
C THR A 265 -7.42 8.94 1.75
N VAL A 266 -6.39 8.49 2.47
CA VAL A 266 -5.77 9.22 3.57
C VAL A 266 -4.50 9.88 3.07
N LEU A 267 -4.38 11.18 3.31
CA LEU A 267 -3.21 11.96 2.92
C LEU A 267 -2.12 11.92 4.01
N PRO A 268 -0.86 12.28 3.68
CA PRO A 268 0.26 12.22 4.63
C PRO A 268 0.01 12.93 5.96
N GLU A 269 -0.56 14.14 5.92
CA GLU A 269 -0.85 14.89 7.14
C GLU A 269 -1.90 14.20 8.01
N GLU A 270 -2.93 13.64 7.39
CA GLU A 270 -3.99 12.93 8.09
C GLU A 270 -3.44 11.65 8.75
N ALA A 271 -2.55 10.91 8.08
CA ALA A 271 -1.86 9.78 8.66
C ALA A 271 -1.06 10.19 9.91
N VAL A 272 -0.28 11.28 9.83
CA VAL A 272 0.46 11.80 10.98
C VAL A 272 -0.49 12.18 12.14
N LYS A 273 -1.59 12.90 11.85
CA LYS A 273 -2.62 13.24 12.85
C LYS A 273 -3.22 11.99 13.51
N GLU A 274 -3.46 10.93 12.74
CA GLU A 274 -3.94 9.66 13.27
C GLU A 274 -2.92 9.00 14.21
N ALA A 275 -1.63 9.05 13.88
CA ALA A 275 -0.57 8.55 14.75
C ALA A 275 -0.58 9.24 16.13
N PHE A 276 -0.73 10.57 16.14
CA PHE A 276 -0.87 11.36 17.36
C PHE A 276 -2.15 11.03 18.12
N ARG A 277 -3.30 11.01 17.41
CA ARG A 277 -4.62 10.74 18.00
C ARG A 277 -4.68 9.39 18.71
N ARG A 278 -3.97 8.39 18.17
CA ARG A 278 -3.89 7.03 18.72
C ARG A 278 -2.83 6.89 19.82
N GLY A 279 -2.04 7.93 20.11
CA GLY A 279 -0.94 7.88 21.08
C GLY A 279 0.19 6.95 20.64
N ALA A 280 0.31 6.69 19.34
CA ALA A 280 1.42 5.91 18.79
C ALA A 280 2.73 6.71 18.90
N MET A 281 2.66 8.03 18.72
CA MET A 281 3.75 8.98 18.92
C MET A 281 3.26 10.25 19.64
N THR A 282 4.19 10.99 20.24
CA THR A 282 3.93 12.28 20.92
C THR A 282 4.62 13.44 20.25
N SER A 283 5.62 13.18 19.42
CA SER A 283 6.23 14.16 18.52
C SER A 283 6.59 13.50 17.19
N PHE A 284 6.52 14.30 16.13
CA PHE A 284 6.86 13.93 14.76
C PHE A 284 7.99 14.88 14.30
N GLY A 285 8.90 14.37 13.48
CA GLY A 285 10.05 15.14 13.02
C GLY A 285 11.16 15.36 14.06
N SER A 286 12.14 16.19 13.69
CA SER A 286 13.32 16.56 14.50
C SER A 286 12.99 17.47 15.70
N MET A 287 11.77 17.35 16.27
CA MET A 287 11.35 18.06 17.47
C MET A 287 11.88 17.37 18.74
N GLY A 288 13.19 17.11 18.75
CA GLY A 288 14.03 17.24 19.93
C GLY A 288 14.70 18.62 20.04
N GLN A 289 14.51 19.50 19.04
CA GLN A 289 14.89 20.92 19.13
C GLN A 289 13.79 21.72 19.81
N SER A 290 13.50 21.34 21.05
CA SER A 290 12.78 22.17 21.99
C SER A 290 13.54 23.48 22.21
N GLY A 291 12.97 24.58 21.73
CA GLY A 291 12.98 25.83 22.48
C GLY A 291 14.22 26.74 22.41
N LYS A 292 15.11 26.61 21.41
CA LYS A 292 15.94 27.77 21.03
C LYS A 292 15.23 28.53 19.92
N GLN A 293 14.29 29.37 20.33
CA GLN A 293 13.76 30.47 19.54
C GLN A 293 14.98 31.25 19.01
N ILE A 294 15.35 31.04 17.76
CA ILE A 294 16.42 31.80 17.13
C ILE A 294 15.88 33.23 17.06
N GLU A 295 16.41 34.11 17.91
CA GLU A 295 16.10 35.53 17.84
C GLU A 295 16.48 36.03 16.43
N PRO A 296 15.57 36.74 15.73
CA PRO A 296 15.83 37.30 14.41
C PRO A 296 16.79 38.49 14.56
N GLY A 297 18.09 38.20 14.69
CA GLY A 297 19.11 39.19 15.02
C GLY A 297 20.41 38.96 14.26
N GLY A 298 20.37 38.94 12.93
CA GLY A 298 21.57 38.85 12.11
C GLY A 298 21.30 39.09 10.63
N ASN A 299 21.58 40.32 10.17
CA ASN A 299 21.73 40.61 8.74
C ASN A 299 22.99 39.90 8.23
N GLY A 300 22.85 38.67 7.72
CA GLY A 300 23.95 37.95 7.10
C GLY A 300 23.45 36.79 6.26
N ASP A 301 23.55 36.94 4.94
CA ASP A 301 23.50 35.93 3.88
C ASP A 301 22.28 34.99 3.80
N LYS A 302 21.44 35.26 2.79
CA LYS A 302 20.14 34.61 2.53
C LYS A 302 20.19 33.25 1.81
N ASP A 303 21.36 32.69 1.52
CA ASP A 303 21.47 31.57 0.57
C ASP A 303 21.95 30.23 1.15
N GLN A 304 22.09 30.09 2.48
CA GLN A 304 22.24 28.76 3.07
C GLN A 304 20.86 28.17 3.32
N ILE A 305 20.37 27.44 2.30
CA ILE A 305 19.27 26.51 2.37
C ILE A 305 19.60 25.53 3.51
N GLN A 306 19.10 25.83 4.70
CA GLN A 306 18.92 24.84 5.74
C GLN A 306 17.98 23.81 5.11
N GLN A 307 18.60 22.73 4.63
CA GLN A 307 17.94 21.47 4.33
C GLN A 307 17.40 20.98 5.67
N SER A 308 16.35 21.64 6.14
CA SER A 308 15.62 21.25 7.32
C SER A 308 15.27 19.79 7.11
N ASN A 309 15.45 19.01 8.16
CA ASN A 309 14.95 17.65 8.24
C ASN A 309 13.41 17.73 8.25
N ALA A 310 12.82 18.23 7.16
CA ALA A 310 11.40 18.25 6.94
C ALA A 310 10.96 16.80 6.98
N GLU A 311 9.85 16.65 7.69
CA GLU A 311 9.45 15.45 8.36
C GLU A 311 9.09 14.42 7.27
N GLN A 312 9.82 13.32 7.27
CA GLN A 312 9.77 12.36 6.18
C GLN A 312 8.82 11.22 6.54
N VAL A 313 7.82 11.01 5.69
CA VAL A 313 6.95 9.84 5.70
C VAL A 313 7.33 8.99 4.49
N GLU A 314 7.25 7.66 4.59
CA GLU A 314 7.42 6.77 3.44
C GLU A 314 6.09 6.07 3.14
N LEU A 315 5.71 5.98 1.87
CA LEU A 315 4.57 5.18 1.43
C LEU A 315 5.06 3.83 0.91
N VAL A 316 4.75 2.77 1.65
CA VAL A 316 5.24 1.40 1.44
C VAL A 316 4.09 0.44 1.12
N ASP A 317 4.40 -0.68 0.44
CA ASP A 317 3.47 -1.81 0.26
C ASP A 317 3.94 -2.94 1.17
N GLU A 318 3.23 -3.14 2.29
CA GLU A 318 3.47 -4.24 3.21
C GLU A 318 2.35 -5.26 3.08
N ASN A 319 2.71 -6.49 2.71
CA ASN A 319 1.76 -7.58 2.57
C ASN A 319 0.59 -7.33 1.59
N GLY A 320 0.72 -6.36 0.66
CA GLY A 320 -0.35 -6.02 -0.28
C GLY A 320 -1.29 -4.96 0.23
N GLN A 321 -0.91 -4.28 1.31
CA GLN A 321 -1.61 -3.14 1.87
C GLN A 321 -0.68 -1.95 1.74
N LEU A 322 -1.17 -0.89 1.12
CA LEU A 322 -0.47 0.37 1.04
C LEU A 322 -0.55 1.08 2.40
N GLU A 323 0.61 1.36 2.98
CA GLU A 323 0.75 1.93 4.31
C GLU A 323 1.71 3.12 4.30
N TYR A 324 1.40 4.13 5.10
CA TYR A 324 2.34 5.16 5.51
C TYR A 324 3.17 4.65 6.66
N LYS A 325 4.48 4.61 6.47
CA LYS A 325 5.49 4.46 7.51
C LYS A 325 5.84 5.84 8.05
N VAL A 326 5.42 6.10 9.29
CA VAL A 326 5.63 7.38 9.99
C VAL A 326 6.61 7.15 11.13
N GLU A 327 7.79 7.78 11.04
CA GLU A 327 8.79 7.77 12.12
C GLU A 327 8.59 8.97 13.03
N GLY A 328 8.61 8.74 14.34
CA GLY A 328 8.44 9.78 15.35
C GLY A 328 9.08 9.43 16.67
N MET A 329 8.81 10.24 17.68
CA MET A 329 9.24 9.99 19.05
C MET A 329 8.03 9.84 19.96
N LYS A 330 8.16 8.94 20.93
CA LYS A 330 7.20 8.74 22.01
C LYS A 330 7.85 9.14 23.32
N GLU A 331 7.33 10.21 23.90
CA GLU A 331 7.67 10.68 25.23
C GLU A 331 6.77 9.99 26.25
N SER A 332 7.37 9.53 27.34
CA SER A 332 6.65 8.90 28.45
C SER A 332 7.39 9.16 29.75
N LYS A 333 6.72 9.00 30.90
CA LYS A 333 7.40 9.18 32.20
C LYS A 333 7.68 7.84 32.83
N LEU A 334 8.96 7.48 32.92
CA LEU A 334 9.42 6.35 33.70
C LEU A 334 9.12 6.61 35.19
N PHE A 335 8.42 5.69 35.82
CA PHE A 335 7.83 5.78 37.17
C PHE A 335 6.90 6.99 37.39
N GLY A 336 6.46 7.67 36.33
CA GLY A 336 5.59 8.85 36.41
C GLY A 336 6.32 10.18 36.63
N PHE A 337 7.66 10.20 36.72
CA PHE A 337 8.43 11.44 36.96
C PHE A 337 9.67 11.63 36.11
N PHE A 338 10.30 10.57 35.57
CA PHE A 338 11.45 10.73 34.69
C PHE A 338 11.04 10.73 33.22
N PRO A 339 11.10 11.87 32.51
CA PRO A 339 10.78 11.90 31.09
C PRO A 339 11.81 11.07 30.31
N VAL A 340 11.30 10.17 29.49
CA VAL A 340 12.08 9.39 28.53
C VAL A 340 11.45 9.56 27.15
N ALA A 341 12.29 9.72 26.14
CA ALA A 341 11.86 9.77 24.75
C ALA A 341 12.43 8.54 24.03
N SER A 342 11.66 7.95 23.13
CA SER A 342 12.13 6.83 22.33
C SER A 342 11.57 6.89 20.92
N GLN A 343 12.37 6.47 19.95
CA GLN A 343 11.96 6.42 18.56
C GLN A 343 10.90 5.35 18.39
N VAL A 344 9.86 5.69 17.64
CA VAL A 344 8.74 4.80 17.31
C VAL A 344 8.47 4.91 15.82
N GLU A 345 8.07 3.79 15.22
CA GLU A 345 7.67 3.71 13.83
C GLU A 345 6.22 3.21 13.79
N THR A 346 5.36 3.97 13.14
CA THR A 346 3.91 3.69 13.06
C THR A 346 3.52 3.45 11.62
N HIS A 347 2.82 2.34 11.37
CA HIS A 347 2.26 2.00 10.08
C HIS A 347 0.78 2.32 10.03
N ILE A 348 0.36 3.03 9.00
CA ILE A 348 -1.01 3.55 8.87
C ILE A 348 -1.51 3.24 7.48
N SER A 349 -2.64 2.54 7.38
CA SER A 349 -3.26 2.22 6.09
C SER A 349 -3.58 3.50 5.30
N ALA A 350 -3.06 3.60 4.08
CA ALA A 350 -3.33 4.73 3.17
C ALA A 350 -4.76 4.74 2.63
N GLU A 351 -5.47 3.61 2.74
CA GLU A 351 -6.87 3.45 2.31
C GLU A 351 -7.90 3.71 3.42
N THR A 352 -7.52 3.55 4.69
CA THR A 352 -8.47 3.61 5.82
C THR A 352 -8.07 4.54 6.95
N GLY A 353 -6.80 4.93 7.03
CA GLY A 353 -6.24 5.70 8.15
C GLY A 353 -6.10 4.89 9.45
N ALA A 354 -6.38 3.58 9.41
CA ALA A 354 -6.21 2.72 10.57
C ALA A 354 -4.72 2.46 10.82
N VAL A 355 -4.31 2.54 12.09
CA VAL A 355 -2.97 2.11 12.52
C VAL A 355 -2.90 0.59 12.47
N THR A 356 -2.06 0.06 11.59
CA THR A 356 -1.90 -1.39 11.38
C THR A 356 -0.81 -1.97 12.27
N SER A 357 0.28 -1.24 12.50
CA SER A 357 1.35 -1.64 13.40
C SER A 357 2.02 -0.44 14.08
N VAL A 358 2.59 -0.70 15.27
CA VAL A 358 3.41 0.27 16.01
C VAL A 358 4.67 -0.47 16.47
N SER A 359 5.79 -0.17 15.82
CA SER A 359 7.11 -0.66 16.22
C SER A 359 7.68 0.26 17.28
N GLN A 360 7.86 -0.29 18.48
CA GLN A 360 8.44 0.40 19.62
C GLN A 360 9.51 -0.49 20.26
N PRO A 361 10.48 0.10 20.99
CA PRO A 361 11.47 -0.68 21.71
C PRO A 361 10.80 -1.69 22.65
N TRP A 362 11.35 -2.90 22.72
CA TRP A 362 10.76 -4.02 23.44
C TRP A 362 10.45 -3.72 24.92
N TYR A 363 11.19 -2.81 25.56
CA TYR A 363 10.98 -2.44 26.95
C TYR A 363 9.69 -1.64 27.18
N PHE A 364 9.20 -0.90 26.18
CA PHE A 364 7.86 -0.26 26.28
C PHE A 364 6.75 -1.30 26.30
N SER A 365 6.88 -2.37 25.52
CA SER A 365 5.88 -3.43 25.45
C SER A 365 5.87 -4.29 26.72
N ASN A 366 7.05 -4.63 27.25
CA ASN A 366 7.16 -5.52 28.42
C ASN A 366 7.03 -4.78 29.76
N PHE A 367 7.48 -3.53 29.81
CA PHE A 367 7.48 -2.72 31.03
C PHE A 367 6.61 -1.47 30.89
N GLY A 368 5.60 -1.49 30.02
CA GLY A 368 4.67 -0.37 29.81
C GLY A 368 4.04 0.15 31.11
N PHE A 369 3.86 -0.71 32.12
CA PHE A 369 3.36 -0.29 33.44
C PHE A 369 4.28 0.70 34.18
N LEU A 370 5.58 0.72 33.85
CA LEU A 370 6.55 1.69 34.37
C LEU A 370 6.47 3.03 33.64
N PHE A 371 5.90 3.08 32.44
CA PHE A 371 5.80 4.28 31.61
C PHE A 371 4.35 4.77 31.66
N ARG A 372 4.08 5.79 32.49
CA ARG A 372 2.75 6.39 32.64
C ARG A 372 2.74 7.87 32.27
#